data_AF-A0A8T4HV02-F1
#
_entry.id   AF-A0A8T4HV02-F1
#
_cell.length_a   1.000
_cell.length_b   1.000
_cell.length_c   1.000
_cell.angle_alpha   90.00
_cell.angle_beta   90.00
_cell.angle_gamma   90.00
#
_symmetry.space_group_name_H-M   'P 1'
#
loop_
_entity.id
_entity.type
_entity.pdbx_description
1 polymer ?
#
loop_
_entity_poly.entity_id
_entity_poly.type
_entity_poly.pdbx_seq_one_letter_code
_entity_poly.pdbx_strand_id
1 'polypeptide(L)'
;MLSAAETRTGLPRGALRSRVRAGASPDAPMVRITGSAPRAQDAADYADAVARALTGTAHKSAEKTGVRLTVVSRAAPSQGPVSPSLPIAVAVGVSAGGLLGGLALLARPQRRAATAAAAVPLPASGDGTAAAADRPAQAGPRTAELEDAR
;
A
#
# COMPACT_ATOMS: atom_id res chain seq x y z
N MET A 1 -27.62 26.26 0.50
CA MET A 1 -26.59 25.98 1.53
C MET A 1 -25.26 25.69 0.87
N LEU A 2 -25.01 24.50 0.32
CA LEU A 2 -23.70 24.15 -0.24
C LEU A 2 -23.48 24.55 -1.71
N SER A 3 -24.56 24.76 -2.48
CA SER A 3 -24.46 25.11 -3.90
C SER A 3 -23.58 26.34 -4.17
N ALA A 4 -23.56 27.34 -3.29
CA ALA A 4 -22.71 28.51 -3.45
C ALA A 4 -21.20 28.16 -3.29
N ALA A 5 -20.88 27.20 -2.43
CA ALA A 5 -19.52 26.69 -2.30
C ALA A 5 -19.15 25.83 -3.52
N GLU A 6 -20.06 24.99 -4.00
CA GLU A 6 -19.85 24.14 -5.20
C GLU A 6 -19.59 24.97 -6.45
N THR A 7 -20.35 26.05 -6.66
CA THR A 7 -20.11 27.00 -7.76
C THR A 7 -18.75 27.67 -7.65
N ARG A 8 -18.30 27.98 -6.43
CA ARG A 8 -16.99 28.63 -6.20
C ARG A 8 -15.81 27.69 -6.42
N THR A 9 -16.00 26.39 -6.21
CA THR A 9 -14.95 25.37 -6.33
C THR A 9 -14.99 24.61 -7.65
N GLY A 10 -15.97 24.90 -8.52
CA GLY A 10 -16.16 24.21 -9.80
C GLY A 10 -16.59 22.74 -9.66
N LEU A 11 -17.10 22.34 -8.50
CA LEU A 11 -17.47 20.96 -8.22
C LEU A 11 -18.92 20.65 -8.61
N PRO A 12 -19.22 19.40 -9.02
CA PRO A 12 -20.60 18.98 -9.26
C PRO A 12 -21.41 19.01 -7.96
N ARG A 13 -22.73 19.18 -8.10
CA ARG A 13 -23.64 19.23 -6.95
C ARG A 13 -23.53 17.97 -6.10
N GLY A 14 -23.42 18.15 -4.79
CA GLY A 14 -23.28 17.09 -3.80
C GLY A 14 -21.84 16.64 -3.55
N ALA A 15 -20.87 16.98 -4.40
CA ALA A 15 -19.50 16.48 -4.27
C ALA A 15 -18.83 16.93 -2.97
N LEU A 16 -19.08 18.17 -2.52
CA LEU A 16 -18.50 18.70 -1.29
C LEU A 16 -18.94 17.93 -0.03
N ARG A 17 -20.10 17.27 -0.04
CA ARG A 17 -20.57 16.48 1.12
C ARG A 17 -19.64 15.32 1.45
N SER A 18 -19.03 14.72 0.44
CA SER A 18 -18.07 13.62 0.62
C SER A 18 -16.66 14.09 0.99
N ARG A 19 -16.37 15.38 0.77
CA ARG A 19 -15.02 15.96 0.89
C ARG A 19 -14.85 16.89 2.08
N VAL A 20 -15.93 17.29 2.74
CA VAL A 20 -15.89 18.26 3.83
C VAL A 20 -16.54 17.66 5.07
N ARG A 21 -15.85 17.80 6.20
CA ARG A 21 -16.34 17.40 7.52
C ARG A 21 -16.41 18.63 8.43
N ALA A 22 -17.48 18.71 9.20
CA ALA A 22 -17.64 19.72 10.25
C ALA A 22 -17.50 19.05 11.62
N GLY A 23 -16.85 19.75 12.56
CA GLY A 23 -16.80 19.36 13.96
C GLY A 23 -17.03 20.58 14.84
N ALA A 24 -17.80 20.42 15.91
CA ALA A 24 -17.97 21.47 16.91
C ALA A 24 -17.00 21.23 18.07
N SER A 25 -16.52 22.32 18.68
CA SER A 25 -15.80 22.22 19.94
C SER A 25 -16.81 21.98 21.06
N PRO A 26 -16.55 21.04 22.00
CA PRO A 26 -17.45 20.79 23.12
C PRO A 26 -17.46 21.95 24.12
N ASP A 27 -16.30 22.59 24.35
CA ASP A 27 -16.12 23.57 25.42
C ASP A 27 -16.13 25.03 24.93
N ALA A 28 -16.39 25.26 23.65
CA ALA A 28 -16.40 26.59 23.05
C ALA A 28 -17.40 26.68 21.90
N PRO A 29 -17.98 27.86 21.62
CA PRO A 29 -18.87 28.08 20.48
C PRO A 29 -18.08 28.16 19.15
N MET A 30 -17.27 27.13 18.86
CA MET A 30 -16.43 27.05 17.67
C MET A 30 -16.83 25.87 16.78
N VAL A 31 -16.87 26.11 15.48
CA VAL A 31 -17.07 25.08 14.46
C VAL A 31 -15.85 25.02 13.56
N ARG A 32 -15.22 23.85 13.48
CA ARG A 32 -14.13 23.55 12.57
C ARG A 32 -14.68 22.94 11.29
N ILE A 33 -14.24 23.48 10.15
CA ILE A 33 -14.52 22.93 8.82
C ILE A 33 -13.20 22.38 8.27
N THR A 34 -13.19 21.10 7.91
CA THR A 34 -12.02 20.42 7.34
C THR A 34 -12.37 19.90 5.95
N GLY A 35 -11.58 20.28 4.95
CA GLY A 35 -11.69 19.77 3.58
C GLY A 35 -10.67 18.67 3.31
N SER A 36 -10.99 17.80 2.37
CA SER A 36 -10.10 16.75 1.87
C SER A 36 -10.10 16.76 0.34
N ALA A 37 -8.91 16.69 -0.24
CA ALA A 37 -8.68 16.63 -1.66
C ALA A 37 -7.30 16.02 -1.95
N PRO A 38 -7.03 15.55 -3.18
CA PRO A 38 -5.72 15.07 -3.58
C PRO A 38 -4.61 16.12 -3.47
N ARG A 39 -4.94 17.41 -3.65
CA ARG A 39 -4.01 18.53 -3.45
C ARG A 39 -4.36 19.29 -2.17
N ALA A 40 -3.33 19.66 -1.41
CA ALA A 40 -3.50 20.40 -0.14
C ALA A 40 -4.22 21.75 -0.34
N GLN A 41 -3.95 22.43 -1.46
CA GLN A 41 -4.59 23.70 -1.80
C GLN A 41 -6.10 23.52 -2.04
N ASP A 42 -6.48 22.55 -2.87
CA ASP A 42 -7.89 22.25 -3.15
C ASP A 42 -8.67 21.92 -1.86
N ALA A 43 -8.04 21.19 -0.94
CA ALA A 43 -8.64 20.87 0.36
C ALA A 43 -8.93 22.12 1.19
N ALA A 44 -7.99 23.07 1.22
CA ALA A 44 -8.17 24.35 1.91
C ALA A 44 -9.26 25.20 1.23
N ASP A 45 -9.25 25.30 -0.10
CA ASP A 45 -10.23 26.07 -0.87
C ASP A 45 -11.66 25.51 -0.68
N TYR A 46 -11.82 24.19 -0.62
CA TYR A 46 -13.11 23.55 -0.33
C TYR A 46 -13.62 23.91 1.06
N ALA A 47 -12.76 23.86 2.08
CA ALA A 47 -13.12 24.22 3.44
C ALA A 47 -13.51 25.70 3.57
N ASP A 48 -12.73 26.60 2.96
CA ASP A 48 -12.98 28.04 2.99
C ASP A 48 -14.26 28.41 2.23
N ALA A 49 -14.51 27.78 1.08
CA ALA A 49 -15.75 27.97 0.32
C ALA A 49 -16.98 27.55 1.13
N VAL A 50 -16.92 26.42 1.83
CA VAL A 50 -18.01 25.97 2.72
C VAL A 50 -18.20 26.91 3.90
N ALA A 51 -17.12 27.34 4.57
CA ALA A 51 -17.19 28.29 5.68
C ALA A 51 -17.90 29.59 5.26
N ARG A 52 -17.54 30.17 4.10
CA ARG A 52 -18.20 31.38 3.57
C ARG A 52 -19.66 31.15 3.22
N ALA A 53 -20.00 30.01 2.62
CA ALA A 53 -21.38 29.67 2.28
C ALA A 53 -22.27 29.50 3.52
N LEU A 54 -21.71 28.93 4.60
CA LEU A 54 -22.38 28.80 5.90
C LEU A 54 -22.54 30.15 6.60
N THR A 55 -21.50 31.00 6.61
CA THR A 55 -21.62 32.36 7.14
C THR A 55 -22.65 33.19 6.38
N GLY A 56 -22.63 33.16 5.05
CA GLY A 56 -23.62 33.87 4.23
C GLY A 56 -25.05 33.34 4.43
N THR A 57 -25.20 32.05 4.71
CA THR A 57 -26.47 31.46 5.13
C THR A 57 -26.92 31.98 6.49
N ALA A 58 -26.04 31.90 7.49
CA ALA A 58 -26.40 32.26 8.86
C ALA A 58 -26.80 33.73 8.92
N HIS A 59 -26.10 34.59 8.18
CA HIS A 59 -26.47 35.99 8.04
C HIS A 59 -27.89 36.18 7.48
N LYS A 60 -28.29 35.41 6.45
CA LYS A 60 -29.64 35.50 5.87
C LYS A 60 -30.74 35.03 6.83
N SER A 61 -30.41 34.11 7.74
CA SER A 61 -31.36 33.56 8.72
C SER A 61 -31.26 34.24 10.10
N ALA A 62 -30.32 35.15 10.30
CA ALA A 62 -29.99 35.72 11.62
C ALA A 62 -31.18 36.41 12.29
N GLU A 63 -32.06 37.07 11.53
CA GLU A 63 -33.25 37.72 12.10
C GLU A 63 -34.27 36.73 12.65
N LYS A 64 -34.29 35.50 12.12
CA LYS A 64 -35.23 34.45 12.53
C LYS A 64 -34.69 33.58 13.66
N THR A 65 -33.37 33.39 13.72
CA THR A 65 -32.73 32.45 14.66
C THR A 65 -31.94 33.13 15.76
N GLY A 66 -31.58 34.41 15.61
CA GLY A 66 -30.65 35.11 16.49
C GLY A 66 -29.19 34.66 16.38
N VAL A 67 -28.88 33.67 15.53
CA VAL A 67 -27.53 33.08 15.43
C VAL A 67 -26.70 33.79 14.35
N ARG A 68 -25.47 34.18 14.71
CA ARG A 68 -24.48 34.73 13.78
C ARG A 68 -23.24 33.84 13.74
N LEU A 69 -22.70 33.64 12.55
CA LEU A 69 -21.44 32.91 12.36
C LEU A 69 -20.41 33.87 11.76
N THR A 70 -19.19 33.82 12.28
CA THR A 70 -18.04 34.58 11.77
C THR A 70 -16.88 33.62 11.53
N VAL A 71 -16.16 33.83 10.42
CA VAL A 71 -14.93 33.10 10.14
C VAL A 71 -13.82 33.68 10.99
N VAL A 72 -13.35 32.91 11.98
CA VAL A 72 -12.26 33.31 12.88
C VAL A 72 -10.89 33.16 12.20
N SER A 73 -10.73 32.12 11.38
CA SER A 73 -9.51 31.88 10.61
C SER A 73 -9.86 31.26 9.26
N ARG A 74 -9.07 31.57 8.22
CA ARG A 74 -9.20 30.94 6.91
C ARG A 74 -8.58 29.56 6.93
N ALA A 75 -9.07 28.68 6.05
CA ALA A 75 -8.45 27.37 5.87
C ALA A 75 -7.04 27.54 5.29
N ALA A 76 -6.08 26.82 5.85
CA ALA A 76 -4.71 26.76 5.36
C ALA A 76 -4.41 25.36 4.79
N PRO A 77 -3.59 25.27 3.72
CA PRO A 77 -3.18 23.98 3.18
C PRO A 77 -2.37 23.20 4.23
N SER A 78 -2.58 21.89 4.25
CA SER A 78 -1.81 20.98 5.11
C SER A 78 -0.35 20.94 4.66
N GLN A 79 0.57 20.90 5.62
CA GLN A 79 2.03 20.81 5.38
C GLN A 79 2.49 19.42 4.93
N GLY A 80 1.62 18.41 5.04
CA GLY A 80 1.89 17.05 4.58
C GLY A 80 0.61 16.26 4.34
N PRO A 81 0.70 15.11 3.64
CA PRO A 81 -0.42 14.20 3.46
C PRO A 81 -0.96 13.71 4.80
N VAL A 82 -2.29 13.69 4.95
CA VAL A 82 -3.00 13.20 6.16
C VAL A 82 -3.50 11.75 6.02
N SER A 83 -3.05 11.06 4.98
CA SER A 83 -3.44 9.70 4.59
C SER A 83 -2.31 8.71 4.89
N PRO A 84 -2.61 7.38 5.01
CA PRO A 84 -1.62 6.39 5.44
C PRO A 84 -0.35 6.44 4.61
N SER A 85 0.77 6.35 5.32
CA SER A 85 2.09 6.40 4.72
C SER A 85 2.34 5.15 3.88
N LEU A 86 3.04 5.35 2.75
CA LEU A 86 3.49 4.27 1.87
C LEU A 86 4.08 3.05 2.62
N PRO A 87 4.93 3.20 3.67
CA PRO A 87 5.46 2.05 4.40
C PRO A 87 4.39 1.19 5.08
N ILE A 88 3.33 1.78 5.64
CA ILE A 88 2.24 1.00 6.26
C ILE A 88 1.48 0.23 5.18
N ALA A 89 1.19 0.86 4.04
CA ALA A 89 0.54 0.19 2.92
C ALA A 89 1.35 -1.00 2.40
N VAL A 90 2.67 -0.84 2.29
CA VAL A 90 3.59 -1.91 1.90
C VAL A 90 3.61 -3.03 2.95
N ALA A 91 3.71 -2.70 4.24
CA ALA A 91 3.71 -3.70 5.31
C ALA A 91 2.43 -4.55 5.32
N VAL A 92 1.27 -3.91 5.13
CA VAL A 92 -0.02 -4.60 4.99
C VAL A 92 -0.02 -5.49 3.74
N GLY A 93 0.44 -4.98 2.60
CA GLY A 93 0.54 -5.74 1.35
C GLY A 93 1.45 -6.97 1.47
N VAL A 94 2.62 -6.82 2.10
CA VAL A 94 3.57 -7.93 2.36
C VAL A 94 2.95 -8.96 3.29
N SER A 95 2.26 -8.53 4.35
CA SER A 95 1.63 -9.45 5.31
C SER A 95 0.51 -10.25 4.65
N ALA A 96 -0.38 -9.57 3.92
CA ALA A 96 -1.47 -10.22 3.18
C ALA A 96 -0.94 -11.14 2.08
N GLY A 97 0.04 -10.69 1.31
CA GLY A 97 0.68 -11.46 0.25
C GLY A 97 1.45 -12.67 0.77
N GLY A 98 2.18 -12.52 1.88
CA GLY A 98 2.92 -13.61 2.52
C GLY A 98 2.00 -14.70 3.06
N LEU A 99 0.88 -14.34 3.68
CA LEU A 99 -0.13 -15.30 4.13
C LEU A 99 -0.75 -16.06 2.95
N LEU A 100 -1.20 -15.34 1.91
CA LEU A 100 -1.78 -15.95 0.72
C LEU A 100 -0.78 -16.85 -0.02
N GLY A 101 0.48 -16.40 -0.13
CA GLY A 101 1.56 -17.17 -0.74
C GLY A 101 1.87 -18.44 0.06
N GLY A 102 1.99 -18.33 1.39
CA GLY A 102 2.21 -19.47 2.28
C GLY A 102 1.09 -20.50 2.18
N LEU A 103 -0.17 -20.05 2.21
CA LEU A 103 -1.33 -20.93 2.04
C LEU A 103 -1.35 -21.61 0.66
N ALA A 104 -0.97 -20.90 -0.40
CA ALA A 104 -0.89 -21.49 -1.74
C ALA A 104 0.21 -22.57 -1.84
N LEU A 105 1.34 -22.41 -1.15
CA LEU A 105 2.37 -23.44 -1.07
C LEU A 105 1.89 -24.68 -0.28
N LEU A 106 1.20 -24.47 0.85
CA LEU A 106 0.65 -25.57 1.67
C LEU A 106 -0.45 -26.35 0.95
N ALA A 107 -1.32 -25.64 0.22
CA ALA A 107 -2.40 -26.24 -0.54
C ALA A 107 -1.94 -26.86 -1.87
N ARG A 108 -0.66 -26.72 -2.26
CA ARG A 108 -0.16 -27.22 -3.53
C ARG A 108 -0.11 -28.76 -3.48
N PRO A 109 -0.95 -29.48 -4.24
CA PRO A 109 -0.85 -30.92 -4.31
C PRO A 109 0.54 -31.26 -4.86
N GLN A 110 1.29 -32.08 -4.12
CA GLN A 110 2.55 -32.65 -4.59
C GLN A 110 2.24 -33.37 -5.90
N ARG A 111 2.55 -32.75 -7.05
CA ARG A 111 2.72 -33.53 -8.28
C ARG A 111 3.94 -34.38 -8.00
N ARG A 112 3.68 -35.62 -7.56
CA ARG A 112 4.64 -36.71 -7.49
C ARG A 112 5.47 -36.62 -8.76
N ALA A 113 6.72 -36.21 -8.63
CA ALA A 113 7.67 -36.24 -9.72
C ALA A 113 7.74 -37.71 -10.18
N ALA A 114 7.01 -38.04 -11.23
CA ALA A 114 7.08 -39.31 -11.90
C ALA A 114 8.33 -39.29 -12.79
N THR A 115 9.51 -39.17 -12.19
CA THR A 115 10.83 -39.46 -12.77
C THR A 115 11.80 -39.45 -11.58
N ALA A 116 12.48 -40.52 -11.16
CA ALA A 116 12.68 -41.84 -11.72
C ALA A 116 12.28 -42.88 -10.67
N ALA A 117 11.84 -44.04 -11.13
CA ALA A 117 11.94 -45.25 -10.33
C ALA A 117 13.38 -45.30 -9.77
N ALA A 118 13.51 -45.22 -8.44
CA ALA A 118 14.71 -45.73 -7.80
C ALA A 118 14.79 -47.20 -8.25
N ALA A 119 15.68 -47.48 -9.19
CA ALA A 119 16.02 -48.83 -9.58
C ALA A 119 16.62 -49.48 -8.33
N VAL A 120 15.79 -50.20 -7.58
CA VAL A 120 16.23 -51.09 -6.51
C VAL A 120 17.08 -52.15 -7.20
N PRO A 121 18.37 -52.34 -6.84
CA PRO A 121 19.15 -53.41 -7.42
C PRO A 121 18.53 -54.75 -7.01
N LEU A 122 18.04 -55.52 -7.98
CA LEU A 122 17.65 -56.90 -7.76
C LEU A 122 18.94 -57.73 -7.54
N PRO A 123 18.97 -58.66 -6.56
CA PRO A 123 20.13 -59.52 -6.36
C PRO A 123 20.30 -60.44 -7.59
N ALA A 124 21.50 -60.41 -8.17
CA ALA A 124 21.88 -61.33 -9.24
C ALA A 124 22.15 -62.72 -8.64
N SER A 125 21.30 -63.69 -8.99
CA SER A 125 21.66 -65.11 -8.94
C SER A 125 22.38 -65.45 -10.24
N GLY A 126 23.61 -65.94 -10.14
CA GLY A 126 24.45 -66.23 -11.29
C GLY A 126 25.91 -66.42 -10.92
N ASP A 127 26.17 -67.40 -10.07
CA ASP A 127 27.21 -68.42 -10.13
C ASP A 127 28.36 -68.19 -11.13
N GLY A 128 29.59 -68.21 -10.63
CA GLY A 128 30.72 -68.74 -11.40
C GLY A 128 31.87 -67.80 -11.73
N THR A 129 32.89 -67.88 -10.86
CA THR A 129 34.33 -67.99 -11.20
C THR A 129 35.14 -66.79 -11.71
N ALA A 130 36.24 -66.60 -10.97
CA ALA A 130 37.59 -66.23 -11.42
C ALA A 130 37.95 -64.74 -11.54
N ALA A 131 38.74 -64.34 -10.55
CA ALA A 131 39.70 -63.25 -10.50
C ALA A 131 40.49 -63.00 -11.81
N ALA A 132 40.76 -61.73 -12.08
CA ALA A 132 42.11 -61.25 -12.39
C ALA A 132 42.18 -59.72 -12.26
N ALA A 133 43.10 -59.26 -11.44
CA ALA A 133 43.58 -57.89 -11.42
C ALA A 133 44.34 -57.57 -12.72
N ASP A 134 44.26 -56.33 -13.22
CA ASP A 134 45.46 -55.48 -13.27
C ASP A 134 45.11 -54.01 -13.54
N ARG A 135 45.95 -53.11 -13.02
CA ARG A 135 45.95 -51.66 -13.23
C ARG A 135 46.91 -51.35 -14.40
N PRO A 136 46.77 -50.21 -15.10
CA PRO A 136 47.58 -49.02 -14.75
C PRO A 136 46.77 -47.72 -14.96
N ALA A 137 46.85 -46.64 -14.17
CA ALA A 137 47.96 -45.74 -13.83
C ALA A 137 48.65 -45.06 -15.04
N GLN A 138 48.26 -43.82 -15.36
CA GLN A 138 49.08 -42.69 -15.87
C GLN A 138 48.14 -41.47 -16.08
N ALA A 139 48.26 -40.29 -15.45
CA ALA A 139 49.35 -39.35 -15.13
C ALA A 139 49.63 -38.28 -16.21
N GLY A 140 49.00 -37.10 -16.02
CA GLY A 140 49.49 -35.74 -16.38
C GLY A 140 49.54 -35.35 -17.88
N PRO A 141 49.60 -34.03 -18.23
CA PRO A 141 50.03 -32.91 -17.39
C PRO A 141 49.02 -31.73 -17.29
N ARG A 142 49.13 -30.96 -16.20
CA ARG A 142 48.67 -29.56 -16.12
C ARG A 142 49.90 -28.67 -16.32
N THR A 143 49.80 -27.72 -17.23
CA THR A 143 50.77 -26.63 -17.43
C THR A 143 50.04 -25.36 -17.85
N ALA A 144 50.67 -24.21 -17.60
CA ALA A 144 50.20 -22.82 -17.67
C ALA A 144 49.51 -22.36 -16.37
N GLU A 145 50.22 -21.92 -15.33
CA GLU A 145 51.20 -20.80 -15.29
C GLU A 145 50.53 -19.48 -15.65
N LEU A 146 50.09 -18.75 -14.63
CA LEU A 146 49.88 -17.31 -14.67
C LEU A 146 50.77 -16.73 -13.56
N GLU A 147 51.90 -16.25 -14.05
CA GLU A 147 52.95 -15.47 -13.43
C GLU A 147 52.36 -14.22 -12.76
N ASP A 148 52.56 -14.12 -11.44
CA ASP A 148 52.34 -12.92 -10.63
C ASP A 148 53.68 -12.56 -9.99
N ALA A 149 54.37 -11.56 -10.53
CA ALA A 149 55.48 -10.90 -9.85
C ALA A 149 55.86 -9.56 -10.52
N ARG A 150 55.46 -8.48 -9.83
CA ARG A 150 56.14 -7.17 -9.70
C ARG A 150 56.28 -6.23 -10.90
#